data_AF-A0A2A9CXG7-F1
#
_entry.id   AF-A0A2A9CXG7-F1
#
_cell.length_a   1.000
_cell.length_b   1.000
_cell.length_c   1.000
_cell.angle_alpha   90.00
_cell.angle_beta   90.00
_cell.angle_gamma   90.00
#
_symmetry.space_group_name_H-M   'P 1'
#
loop_
_entity.id
_entity.type
_entity.pdbx_description
1 polymer ?
#
loop_
_entity_poly.entity_id
_entity_poly.type
_entity_poly.pdbx_seq_one_letter_code
_entity_poly.pdbx_strand_id
1 'polypeptide(L)'
;MGISGVPWRGGDVAGRMSDVKIPADQVSDAPRFVADVPIPSADAVHALLEEAYDSFRDVTEGALSSAVPSLQLANPDHFGLAVMGVNGRLHERGDSRVPFTIQSVSKPFTYALVAQAHGIEFIRERIGVNATGLPFNSAQAVEQGVPGPTNPLVNAGAIATASYAVGEGVEERWSWLRNGLSRFAGRDLTLNHDVLESERATNYRNRALGNLMRSFGALTGSPLDAVEIYTRACSLEVTAADLAAMGAVLADGGVHPVTGQRVVSAEVARLTLAVMLVAGMYETSGDWLVDVGMPGKSGIGGGMVTVAPGKGAFSTFSPLLDHAGNSVRGGRVATMIGRTLGLDMLASRPYTRSESDAD
;
A
#
# COMPACT_ATOMS: atom_id res chain seq x y z
N MET A 1 -27.05 -24.46 35.31
CA MET A 1 -25.90 -25.25 34.81
C MET A 1 -24.81 -24.27 34.44
N GLY A 2 -23.88 -24.02 35.37
CA GLY A 2 -22.71 -23.18 35.12
C GLY A 2 -21.61 -24.05 34.52
N ILE A 3 -21.06 -23.63 33.37
CA ILE A 3 -19.85 -24.22 32.83
C ILE A 3 -18.71 -23.34 33.32
N SER A 4 -17.99 -23.85 34.32
CA SER A 4 -16.76 -23.27 34.82
C SER A 4 -15.73 -23.25 33.70
N GLY A 5 -15.28 -22.05 33.31
CA GLY A 5 -14.15 -21.85 32.41
C GLY A 5 -12.88 -22.40 33.05
N VAL A 6 -12.28 -23.40 32.39
CA VAL A 6 -10.90 -23.81 32.65
C VAL A 6 -10.00 -22.75 32.01
N PRO A 7 -9.16 -22.03 32.77
CA PRO A 7 -8.18 -21.14 32.15
C PRO A 7 -7.12 -22.02 31.48
N TRP A 8 -7.01 -21.89 30.16
CA TRP A 8 -5.95 -22.54 29.39
C TRP A 8 -4.62 -21.92 29.83
N ARG A 9 -3.80 -22.70 30.55
CA ARG A 9 -2.41 -22.34 30.84
C ARG A 9 -1.62 -22.43 29.54
N GLY A 10 -1.43 -21.29 28.88
CA GLY A 10 -0.39 -21.17 27.86
C GLY A 10 0.95 -21.47 28.54
N GLY A 11 1.54 -22.61 28.19
CA GLY A 11 2.89 -22.94 28.63
C GLY A 11 3.87 -21.85 28.15
N ASP A 12 4.84 -21.54 28.99
CA ASP A 12 6.01 -20.74 28.63
C ASP A 12 6.68 -21.35 27.38
N VAL A 13 6.38 -20.79 26.21
CA VAL A 13 7.16 -21.04 25.01
C VAL A 13 8.29 -20.03 25.03
N ALA A 14 9.41 -20.44 25.63
CA ALA A 14 10.66 -19.71 25.54
C ALA A 14 11.05 -19.53 24.05
N GLY A 15 11.29 -18.28 23.66
CA GLY A 15 12.07 -17.89 22.48
C GLY A 15 11.32 -17.87 21.14
N ARG A 16 10.46 -16.87 20.92
CA ARG A 16 10.18 -16.44 19.54
C ARG A 16 11.37 -15.61 19.05
N MET A 17 11.70 -15.67 17.76
CA MET A 17 12.69 -14.77 17.15
C MET A 17 12.33 -13.28 17.33
N SER A 18 11.08 -12.96 17.66
CA SER A 18 10.61 -11.62 18.06
C SER A 18 11.10 -11.14 19.44
N ASP A 19 11.59 -12.05 20.29
CA ASP A 19 12.07 -11.75 21.64
C ASP A 19 13.55 -11.34 21.64
N VAL A 20 14.25 -11.57 20.52
CA VAL A 20 15.59 -11.03 20.26
C VAL A 20 15.45 -9.63 19.66
N LYS A 21 15.03 -8.66 20.47
CA LYS A 21 15.25 -7.25 20.14
C LYS A 21 16.71 -6.95 20.46
N ILE A 22 17.51 -6.58 19.47
CA ILE A 22 18.80 -5.93 19.75
C ILE A 22 18.43 -4.63 20.48
N PRO A 23 18.78 -4.47 21.76
CA PRO A 23 18.42 -3.26 22.48
C PRO A 23 19.09 -2.06 21.81
N ALA A 24 18.41 -0.91 21.81
CA ALA A 24 18.81 0.24 21.01
C ALA A 24 20.23 0.74 21.34
N ASP A 25 20.71 0.50 22.56
CA ASP A 25 22.07 0.79 23.03
C ASP A 25 23.15 -0.12 22.43
N GLN A 26 22.77 -1.24 21.80
CA GLN A 26 23.65 -2.15 21.06
C GLN A 26 23.71 -1.86 19.56
N VAL A 27 22.83 -0.99 19.04
CA VAL A 27 22.94 -0.46 17.68
C VAL A 27 23.61 0.91 17.80
N SER A 28 24.74 1.11 17.11
CA SER A 28 25.41 2.41 17.09
C SER A 28 24.43 3.53 16.71
N ASP A 29 24.51 4.67 17.41
CA ASP A 29 23.85 5.93 17.03
C ASP A 29 24.32 6.48 15.66
N ALA A 30 25.26 5.79 15.00
CA ALA A 30 25.70 6.14 13.66
C ALA A 30 24.51 6.17 12.70
N PRO A 31 24.43 7.20 11.83
CA PRO A 31 23.37 7.29 10.83
C PRO A 31 23.41 6.04 9.96
N ARG A 32 22.22 5.47 9.72
CA ARG A 32 22.07 4.33 8.82
C ARG A 32 22.60 4.71 7.44
N PHE A 33 23.60 3.98 6.95
CA PHE A 33 24.05 4.14 5.58
C PHE A 33 22.94 3.70 4.61
N VAL A 34 22.56 4.60 3.72
CA VAL A 34 21.62 4.35 2.62
C VAL A 34 22.34 4.77 1.35
N ALA A 35 22.46 3.84 0.40
CA ALA A 35 23.07 4.14 -0.89
C ALA A 35 22.07 4.90 -1.76
N ASP A 36 22.46 6.10 -2.23
CA ASP A 36 21.70 6.83 -3.22
C ASP A 36 21.90 6.17 -4.59
N VAL A 37 20.85 5.52 -5.10
CA VAL A 37 20.88 4.88 -6.42
C VAL A 37 19.89 5.63 -7.30
N PRO A 38 20.35 6.61 -8.10
CA PRO A 38 19.45 7.35 -8.97
C PRO A 38 18.79 6.39 -9.97
N ILE A 39 17.52 6.67 -10.30
CA ILE A 39 16.88 6.07 -11.47
C ILE A 39 17.70 6.40 -12.74
N PRO A 40 17.58 5.58 -13.81
CA PRO A 40 18.23 5.86 -15.09
C PRO A 40 17.95 7.28 -15.63
N SER A 41 18.70 7.69 -16.66
CA SER A 41 18.52 9.01 -17.27
C SER A 41 17.07 9.23 -17.73
N ALA A 42 16.65 10.50 -17.77
CA ALA A 42 15.29 10.86 -18.19
C ALA A 42 14.90 10.24 -19.54
N ASP A 43 15.83 10.23 -20.49
CA ASP A 43 15.64 9.64 -21.82
C ASP A 43 15.44 8.12 -21.75
N ALA A 44 16.21 7.42 -20.89
CA ALA A 44 16.07 5.99 -20.69
C ALA A 44 14.73 5.63 -20.03
N VAL A 45 14.29 6.41 -19.04
CA VAL A 45 12.98 6.21 -18.40
C VAL A 45 11.84 6.47 -19.38
N HIS A 46 11.94 7.52 -20.19
CA HIS A 46 10.92 7.84 -21.20
C HIS A 46 10.84 6.74 -22.27
N ALA A 47 11.96 6.33 -22.85
CA ALA A 47 12.01 5.27 -23.86
C ALA A 47 11.39 3.96 -23.34
N LEU A 48 11.70 3.58 -22.10
CA LEU A 48 11.12 2.37 -21.48
C LEU A 48 9.63 2.50 -21.20
N LEU A 49 9.14 3.68 -20.81
CA LEU A 49 7.70 3.91 -20.66
C LEU A 49 6.96 3.87 -22.00
N GLU A 50 7.57 4.39 -23.07
CA GLU A 50 7.02 4.28 -24.43
C GLU A 50 6.97 2.81 -24.89
N GLU A 51 8.08 2.07 -24.75
CA GLU A 51 8.15 0.65 -25.10
C GLU A 51 7.12 -0.18 -24.33
N ALA A 52 7.02 0.03 -23.01
CA ALA A 52 6.05 -0.67 -22.18
C ALA A 52 4.60 -0.31 -22.54
N TYR A 53 4.32 0.96 -22.81
CA TYR A 53 2.99 1.38 -23.25
C TYR A 53 2.60 0.74 -24.58
N ASP A 54 3.48 0.80 -25.57
CA ASP A 54 3.20 0.26 -26.90
C ASP A 54 3.10 -1.28 -26.90
N SER A 55 3.86 -1.95 -26.02
CA SER A 55 3.81 -3.41 -25.86
C SER A 55 2.49 -3.92 -25.27
N PHE A 56 1.82 -3.11 -24.44
CA PHE A 56 0.66 -3.58 -23.66
C PHE A 56 -0.64 -2.82 -23.91
N ARG A 57 -0.65 -1.74 -24.71
CA ARG A 57 -1.84 -0.93 -24.98
C ARG A 57 -3.02 -1.73 -25.53
N ASP A 58 -2.75 -2.71 -26.38
CA ASP A 58 -3.78 -3.52 -27.07
C ASP A 58 -4.17 -4.78 -26.28
N VAL A 59 -3.66 -4.96 -25.05
CA VAL A 59 -4.07 -6.03 -24.15
C VAL A 59 -5.44 -5.71 -23.57
N THR A 60 -6.44 -6.51 -23.94
CA THR A 60 -7.85 -6.37 -23.52
C THR A 60 -8.32 -7.48 -22.57
N GLU A 61 -7.37 -8.26 -22.03
CA GLU A 61 -7.64 -9.31 -21.05
C GLU A 61 -8.12 -8.73 -19.70
N GLY A 62 -8.91 -9.52 -18.97
CA GLY A 62 -9.44 -9.18 -17.66
C GLY A 62 -10.88 -8.66 -17.71
N ALA A 63 -11.36 -8.16 -16.58
CA ALA A 63 -12.70 -7.62 -16.44
C ALA A 63 -12.74 -6.41 -15.50
N LEU A 64 -13.71 -5.52 -15.69
CA LEU A 64 -14.01 -4.47 -14.72
C LEU A 64 -14.49 -5.09 -13.40
N SER A 65 -14.16 -4.44 -12.28
CA SER A 65 -14.62 -4.87 -10.97
C SER A 65 -16.15 -4.82 -10.87
N SER A 66 -16.76 -5.95 -10.51
CA SER A 66 -18.18 -6.05 -10.15
C SER A 66 -18.43 -5.91 -8.66
N ALA A 67 -17.39 -5.66 -7.85
CA ALA A 67 -17.51 -5.57 -6.40
C ALA A 67 -18.28 -4.32 -5.94
N VAL A 68 -18.25 -3.26 -6.74
CA VAL A 68 -18.97 -1.99 -6.52
C VAL A 68 -19.58 -1.58 -7.86
N PRO A 69 -20.91 -1.38 -7.96
CA PRO A 69 -21.58 -1.09 -9.23
C PRO A 69 -20.99 0.09 -10.01
N SER A 70 -20.61 1.17 -9.32
CA SER A 70 -20.04 2.36 -9.97
C SER A 70 -18.70 2.09 -10.68
N LEU A 71 -17.92 1.09 -10.26
CA LEU A 71 -16.64 0.75 -10.90
C LEU A 71 -16.83 0.10 -12.28
N GLN A 72 -18.01 -0.45 -12.58
CA GLN A 72 -18.34 -0.98 -13.91
C GLN A 72 -18.53 0.10 -14.97
N LEU A 73 -18.61 1.38 -14.56
CA LEU A 73 -18.72 2.52 -15.47
C LEU A 73 -17.36 3.01 -15.98
N ALA A 74 -16.25 2.46 -15.47
CA ALA A 74 -14.92 2.83 -15.94
C ALA A 74 -14.72 2.45 -17.41
N ASN A 75 -14.08 3.33 -18.18
CA ASN A 75 -13.69 3.02 -19.56
C ASN A 75 -12.59 1.95 -19.55
N PRO A 76 -12.82 0.74 -20.11
CA PRO A 76 -11.85 -0.34 -20.09
C PRO A 76 -10.56 -0.02 -20.86
N ASP A 77 -10.62 0.92 -21.80
CA ASP A 77 -9.49 1.25 -22.66
C ASP A 77 -8.44 2.13 -21.95
N HIS A 78 -8.82 2.85 -20.88
CA HIS A 78 -7.91 3.76 -20.18
C HIS A 78 -6.62 3.08 -19.74
N PHE A 79 -5.49 3.65 -20.15
CA PHE A 79 -4.16 3.13 -19.83
C PHE A 79 -3.19 4.26 -19.56
N GLY A 80 -2.84 4.46 -18.30
CA GLY A 80 -1.93 5.53 -17.87
C GLY A 80 -0.76 4.98 -17.08
N LEU A 81 0.45 5.42 -17.39
CA LEU A 81 1.69 5.04 -16.72
C LEU A 81 2.39 6.28 -16.14
N ALA A 82 2.94 6.17 -14.93
CA ALA A 82 3.76 7.22 -14.34
C ALA A 82 4.93 6.64 -13.52
N VAL A 83 6.08 7.32 -13.59
CA VAL A 83 7.25 7.06 -12.74
C VAL A 83 7.68 8.37 -12.10
N MET A 84 7.79 8.40 -10.77
CA MET A 84 8.38 9.53 -10.05
C MET A 84 9.64 9.09 -9.32
N GLY A 85 10.76 9.74 -9.64
CA GLY A 85 12.02 9.56 -8.91
C GLY A 85 12.02 10.32 -7.58
N VAL A 86 12.86 9.88 -6.63
CA VAL A 86 13.11 10.63 -5.37
C VAL A 86 13.73 12.01 -5.63
N ASN A 87 14.28 12.23 -6.83
CA ASN A 87 14.72 13.55 -7.31
C ASN A 87 13.57 14.50 -7.75
N GLY A 88 12.31 14.08 -7.60
CA GLY A 88 11.13 14.86 -7.95
C GLY A 88 10.78 14.88 -9.44
N ARG A 89 11.52 14.17 -10.29
CA ARG A 89 11.22 14.10 -11.73
C ARG A 89 10.11 13.11 -11.99
N LEU A 90 9.04 13.59 -12.64
CA LEU A 90 7.89 12.81 -13.07
C LEU A 90 8.01 12.49 -14.56
N HIS A 91 7.81 11.22 -14.91
CA HIS A 91 7.75 10.70 -16.27
C HIS A 91 6.39 10.04 -16.50
N GLU A 92 5.74 10.35 -17.61
CA GLU A 92 4.34 9.98 -17.85
C GLU A 92 4.16 9.41 -19.27
N ARG A 93 3.20 8.50 -19.42
CA ARG A 93 2.73 8.03 -20.73
C ARG A 93 1.24 7.64 -20.67
N GLY A 94 0.52 7.87 -21.78
CA GLY A 94 -0.90 7.54 -21.90
C GLY A 94 -1.81 8.37 -20.99
N ASP A 95 -2.89 7.75 -20.52
CA ASP A 95 -3.96 8.33 -19.69
C ASP A 95 -3.55 8.53 -18.22
N SER A 96 -2.28 8.86 -17.97
CA SER A 96 -1.66 8.97 -16.64
C SER A 96 -2.34 9.97 -15.70
N ARG A 97 -3.09 10.92 -16.26
CA ARG A 97 -3.81 11.99 -15.55
C ARG A 97 -5.33 11.84 -15.54
N VAL A 98 -5.86 10.73 -16.03
CA VAL A 98 -7.28 10.43 -15.89
C VAL A 98 -7.60 10.14 -14.42
N PRO A 99 -8.59 10.82 -13.81
CA PRO A 99 -8.96 10.58 -12.43
C PRO A 99 -9.70 9.25 -12.27
N PHE A 100 -9.41 8.55 -11.16
CA PHE A 100 -10.10 7.35 -10.72
C PHE A 100 -10.10 7.27 -9.18
N THR A 101 -10.96 6.44 -8.60
CA THR A 101 -10.96 6.26 -7.13
C THR A 101 -9.80 5.37 -6.68
N ILE A 102 -9.09 5.81 -5.64
CA ILE A 102 -7.86 5.18 -5.14
C ILE A 102 -8.09 3.75 -4.62
N GLN A 103 -9.29 3.45 -4.12
CA GLN A 103 -9.68 2.13 -3.64
C GLN A 103 -8.66 1.58 -2.61
N SER A 104 -8.36 0.29 -2.66
CA SER A 104 -7.41 -0.36 -1.74
C SER A 104 -5.97 0.17 -1.82
N VAL A 105 -5.62 1.01 -2.81
CA VAL A 105 -4.31 1.66 -2.86
C VAL A 105 -4.15 2.68 -1.73
N SER A 106 -5.23 3.16 -1.12
CA SER A 106 -5.20 4.06 0.05
C SER A 106 -4.63 3.41 1.31
N LYS A 107 -4.77 2.09 1.47
CA LYS A 107 -4.45 1.34 2.70
C LYS A 107 -3.01 1.52 3.20
N PRO A 108 -1.95 1.35 2.40
CA PRO A 108 -0.58 1.55 2.88
C PRO A 108 -0.34 2.99 3.38
N PHE A 109 -0.93 3.99 2.73
CA PHE A 109 -0.78 5.39 3.12
C PHE A 109 -1.56 5.72 4.40
N THR A 110 -2.78 5.20 4.53
CA THR A 110 -3.56 5.26 5.78
C THR A 110 -2.80 4.61 6.93
N TYR A 111 -2.18 3.45 6.69
CA TYR A 111 -1.32 2.78 7.65
C TYR A 111 -0.11 3.63 8.06
N ALA A 112 0.59 4.23 7.09
CA ALA A 112 1.73 5.10 7.37
C ALA A 112 1.33 6.28 8.27
N LEU A 113 0.21 6.95 7.98
CA LEU A 113 -0.27 8.09 8.76
C LEU A 113 -0.61 7.69 10.21
N VAL A 114 -1.29 6.56 10.38
CA VAL A 114 -1.70 6.08 11.70
C VAL A 114 -0.49 5.57 12.50
N ALA A 115 0.44 4.85 11.87
CA ALA A 115 1.69 4.44 12.51
C ALA A 115 2.54 5.66 12.93
N GLN A 116 2.55 6.72 12.13
CA GLN A 116 3.20 7.98 12.48
C GLN A 116 2.56 8.67 13.69
N ALA A 117 1.24 8.56 13.85
CA ALA A 117 0.52 9.21 14.95
C ALA A 117 0.62 8.46 16.28
N HIS A 118 0.61 7.12 16.24
CA HIS A 118 0.51 6.28 17.45
C HIS A 118 1.78 5.51 17.79
N GLY A 119 2.76 5.48 16.89
CA GLY A 119 3.98 4.69 17.04
C GLY A 119 3.88 3.30 16.41
N ILE A 120 5.05 2.73 16.10
CA ILE A 120 5.19 1.48 15.35
C ILE A 120 4.76 0.28 16.21
N GLU A 121 5.19 0.24 17.46
CA GLU A 121 4.87 -0.84 18.41
C GLU A 121 3.37 -0.98 18.58
N PHE A 122 2.69 0.15 18.83
CA PHE A 122 1.25 0.21 19.01
C PHE A 122 0.51 -0.43 17.83
N ILE A 123 0.88 -0.04 16.61
CA ILE A 123 0.21 -0.54 15.41
C ILE A 123 0.57 -1.99 15.11
N ARG A 124 1.78 -2.45 15.40
CA ARG A 124 2.14 -3.86 15.25
C ARG A 124 1.33 -4.76 16.19
N GLU A 125 1.13 -4.34 17.43
CA GLU A 125 0.34 -5.08 18.42
C GLU A 125 -1.15 -5.06 18.09
N ARG A 126 -1.67 -3.90 17.65
CA ARG A 126 -3.11 -3.68 17.44
C ARG A 126 -3.62 -4.05 16.06
N ILE A 127 -2.77 -4.08 15.03
CA ILE A 127 -3.15 -4.28 13.61
C ILE A 127 -2.39 -5.41 12.93
N GLY A 128 -1.22 -5.83 13.43
CA GLY A 128 -0.38 -6.84 12.81
C GLY A 128 0.29 -6.40 11.50
N VAL A 129 1.25 -7.20 11.03
CA VAL A 129 2.07 -6.92 9.83
C VAL A 129 2.31 -8.14 8.93
N ASN A 130 1.71 -9.29 9.26
CA ASN A 130 2.02 -10.57 8.59
C ASN A 130 0.99 -10.90 7.51
N ALA A 131 1.42 -11.62 6.48
CA ALA A 131 0.49 -12.19 5.50
C ALA A 131 -0.46 -13.18 6.17
N THR A 132 -1.71 -13.22 5.71
CA THR A 132 -2.75 -14.12 6.26
C THR A 132 -2.81 -15.46 5.54
N GLY A 133 -2.31 -15.54 4.30
CA GLY A 133 -2.51 -16.71 3.42
C GLY A 133 -3.97 -16.94 3.02
N LEU A 134 -4.87 -15.98 3.27
CA LEU A 134 -6.31 -16.08 3.03
C LEU A 134 -6.81 -14.84 2.26
N PRO A 135 -7.96 -14.92 1.56
CA PRO A 135 -8.45 -13.81 0.76
C PRO A 135 -8.59 -12.50 1.55
N PHE A 136 -8.34 -11.36 0.92
CA PHE A 136 -8.25 -10.05 1.59
C PHE A 136 -9.53 -9.59 2.32
N ASN A 137 -10.67 -10.21 2.01
CA ASN A 137 -11.97 -9.94 2.58
C ASN A 137 -12.45 -11.07 3.52
N SER A 138 -11.63 -12.09 3.77
CA SER A 138 -11.99 -13.30 4.54
C SER A 138 -12.22 -13.00 6.03
N ALA A 139 -13.40 -13.39 6.53
CA ALA A 139 -13.69 -13.36 7.98
C ALA A 139 -12.88 -14.44 8.72
N GLN A 140 -12.58 -15.57 8.06
CA GLN A 140 -11.80 -16.66 8.62
C GLN A 140 -10.40 -16.21 9.06
N ALA A 141 -9.79 -15.26 8.34
CA ALA A 141 -8.50 -14.69 8.71
C ALA A 141 -8.55 -13.91 10.03
N VAL A 142 -9.73 -13.40 10.39
CA VAL A 142 -9.98 -12.71 11.65
C VAL A 142 -10.33 -13.72 12.75
N GLU A 143 -11.14 -14.74 12.44
CA GLU A 143 -11.59 -15.78 13.38
C GLU A 143 -10.49 -16.75 13.82
N GLN A 144 -9.47 -16.99 12.97
CA GLN A 144 -8.35 -17.89 13.29
C GLN A 144 -7.32 -17.32 14.29
N GLY A 145 -7.51 -16.07 14.74
CA GLY A 145 -6.89 -15.57 15.99
C GLY A 145 -5.37 -15.73 16.08
N VAL A 146 -4.63 -14.85 15.41
CA VAL A 146 -3.25 -14.51 15.83
C VAL A 146 -3.35 -13.26 16.72
N PRO A 147 -2.50 -13.08 17.75
CA PRO A 147 -2.46 -11.81 18.49
C PRO A 147 -2.09 -10.69 17.52
N GLY A 148 -3.06 -9.82 17.23
CA GLY A 148 -2.99 -8.82 16.17
C GLY A 148 -3.94 -9.16 15.01
N PRO A 149 -4.75 -8.23 14.51
CA PRO A 149 -5.41 -8.37 13.21
C PRO A 149 -4.37 -8.81 12.19
N THR A 150 -4.76 -9.69 11.28
CA THR A 150 -4.12 -9.97 9.99
C THR A 150 -2.92 -9.06 9.59
N ASN A 151 -3.19 -7.97 8.85
CA ASN A 151 -2.28 -6.91 8.44
C ASN A 151 -3.11 -5.71 7.92
N PRO A 152 -2.57 -4.50 7.77
CA PRO A 152 -3.36 -3.33 7.37
C PRO A 152 -3.81 -3.32 5.90
N LEU A 153 -3.35 -4.24 5.05
CA LEU A 153 -3.61 -4.22 3.61
C LEU A 153 -4.80 -5.10 3.20
N VAL A 154 -5.27 -5.98 4.09
CA VAL A 154 -6.57 -6.64 4.00
C VAL A 154 -7.68 -5.74 4.56
N ASN A 155 -8.95 -5.99 4.20
CA ASN A 155 -10.05 -5.09 4.56
C ASN A 155 -10.24 -4.96 6.08
N ALA A 156 -10.15 -6.07 6.81
CA ALA A 156 -10.32 -6.08 8.26
C ALA A 156 -9.29 -5.20 8.97
N GLY A 157 -8.00 -5.36 8.62
CA GLY A 157 -6.93 -4.54 9.17
C GLY A 157 -6.97 -3.10 8.68
N ALA A 158 -7.41 -2.83 7.45
CA ALA A 158 -7.59 -1.46 6.95
C ALA A 158 -8.71 -0.71 7.69
N ILE A 159 -9.85 -1.36 7.95
CA ILE A 159 -10.94 -0.81 8.76
C ILE A 159 -10.45 -0.55 10.20
N ALA A 160 -9.70 -1.49 10.76
CA ALA A 160 -9.10 -1.31 12.08
C ALA A 160 -8.11 -0.14 12.11
N THR A 161 -7.25 -0.02 11.09
CA THR A 161 -6.32 1.10 10.93
C THR A 161 -7.07 2.43 10.83
N ALA A 162 -8.11 2.51 9.99
CA ALA A 162 -8.93 3.70 9.83
C ALA A 162 -9.62 4.13 11.13
N SER A 163 -9.97 3.18 12.01
CA SER A 163 -10.55 3.51 13.32
C SER A 163 -9.63 4.37 14.19
N TYR A 164 -8.30 4.22 14.03
CA TYR A 164 -7.27 4.97 14.77
C TYR A 164 -6.88 6.31 14.10
N ALA A 165 -7.61 6.78 13.10
CA ALA A 165 -7.46 8.15 12.63
C ALA A 165 -7.64 9.16 13.78
N VAL A 166 -6.88 10.27 13.75
CA VAL A 166 -6.80 11.23 14.84
C VAL A 166 -7.91 12.28 14.72
N GLY A 167 -8.65 12.52 15.81
CA GLY A 167 -9.72 13.52 15.88
C GLY A 167 -10.89 13.09 16.76
N GLU A 168 -11.71 14.06 17.15
CA GLU A 168 -12.96 13.84 17.88
C GLU A 168 -14.10 13.58 16.88
N GLY A 169 -14.72 12.40 16.98
CA GLY A 169 -15.79 12.00 16.06
C GLY A 169 -15.34 11.70 14.63
N VAL A 170 -16.31 11.39 13.76
CA VAL A 170 -16.04 10.87 12.40
C VAL A 170 -15.47 11.94 11.46
N GLU A 171 -15.94 13.19 11.55
CA GLU A 171 -15.58 14.25 10.60
C GLU A 171 -14.17 14.79 10.81
N GLU A 172 -13.72 14.97 12.06
CA GLU A 172 -12.35 15.39 12.33
C GLU A 172 -11.35 14.32 11.93
N ARG A 173 -11.64 13.05 12.26
CA ARG A 173 -10.83 11.89 11.86
C ARG A 173 -10.74 11.75 10.34
N TRP A 174 -11.86 11.96 9.65
CA TRP A 174 -11.90 11.98 8.20
C TRP A 174 -11.05 13.12 7.63
N SER A 175 -11.21 14.34 8.16
CA SER A 175 -10.43 15.51 7.73
C SER A 175 -8.93 15.28 7.92
N TRP A 176 -8.52 14.76 9.08
CA TRP A 176 -7.13 14.40 9.36
C TRP A 176 -6.58 13.39 8.35
N LEU A 177 -7.34 12.33 8.07
CA LEU A 177 -6.92 11.29 7.12
C LEU A 177 -6.81 11.83 5.70
N ARG A 178 -7.83 12.57 5.22
CA ARG A 178 -7.82 13.19 3.88
C ARG A 178 -6.65 14.16 3.71
N ASN A 179 -6.38 14.99 4.71
CA ASN A 179 -5.25 15.92 4.68
C ASN A 179 -3.91 15.16 4.64
N GLY A 180 -3.79 14.07 5.41
CA GLY A 180 -2.61 13.19 5.35
C GLY A 180 -2.38 12.57 3.97
N LEU A 181 -3.43 12.02 3.36
CA LEU A 181 -3.37 11.43 2.01
C LEU A 181 -3.08 12.50 0.94
N SER A 182 -3.60 13.71 1.12
CA SER A 182 -3.32 14.87 0.25
C SER A 182 -1.85 15.29 0.31
N ARG A 183 -1.22 15.25 1.49
CA ARG A 183 0.23 15.48 1.63
C ARG A 183 1.08 14.43 0.92
N PHE A 184 0.65 13.17 0.89
CA PHE A 184 1.30 12.14 0.08
C PHE A 184 1.18 12.44 -1.42
N ALA A 185 0.02 12.90 -1.88
CA ALA A 185 -0.20 13.21 -3.30
C ALA A 185 0.42 14.56 -3.75
N GLY A 186 0.79 15.42 -2.81
CA GLY A 186 1.28 16.78 -3.10
C GLY A 186 0.19 17.75 -3.54
N ARG A 187 -1.09 17.37 -3.41
CA ARG A 187 -2.27 18.18 -3.73
C ARG A 187 -3.47 17.75 -2.90
N ASP A 188 -4.49 18.61 -2.84
CA ASP A 188 -5.76 18.25 -2.20
C ASP A 188 -6.50 17.15 -2.98
N LEU A 189 -6.86 16.07 -2.27
CA LEU A 189 -7.67 14.98 -2.81
C LEU A 189 -9.17 15.23 -2.56
N THR A 190 -9.97 14.95 -3.59
CA THR A 190 -11.43 15.11 -3.61
C THR A 190 -12.13 13.77 -3.46
N LEU A 191 -13.32 13.77 -2.86
CA LEU A 191 -14.17 12.58 -2.79
C LEU A 191 -14.98 12.43 -4.08
N ASN A 192 -15.01 11.21 -4.61
CA ASN A 192 -16.01 10.84 -5.59
C ASN A 192 -17.29 10.39 -4.87
N HIS A 193 -18.29 11.28 -4.84
CA HIS A 193 -19.54 11.03 -4.12
C HIS A 193 -20.35 9.87 -4.72
N ASP A 194 -20.34 9.69 -6.04
CA ASP A 194 -21.08 8.60 -6.69
C ASP A 194 -20.52 7.23 -6.30
N VAL A 195 -19.18 7.09 -6.28
CA VAL A 195 -18.53 5.86 -5.81
C VAL A 195 -18.75 5.66 -4.32
N LEU A 196 -18.66 6.72 -3.50
CA LEU A 196 -18.91 6.62 -2.07
C LEU A 196 -20.32 6.11 -1.75
N GLU A 197 -21.36 6.66 -2.40
CA GLU A 197 -22.74 6.18 -2.22
C GLU A 197 -22.92 4.75 -2.73
N SER A 198 -22.30 4.39 -3.86
CA SER A 198 -22.33 3.02 -4.39
C SER A 198 -21.67 2.01 -3.43
N GLU A 199 -20.55 2.38 -2.82
CA GLU A 199 -19.89 1.56 -1.81
C GLU A 199 -20.73 1.46 -0.52
N ARG A 200 -21.26 2.58 -0.01
CA ARG A 200 -22.13 2.57 1.18
C ARG A 200 -23.34 1.65 1.01
N ALA A 201 -23.92 1.61 -0.19
CA ALA A 201 -25.06 0.77 -0.51
C ALA A 201 -24.72 -0.74 -0.58
N THR A 202 -23.45 -1.10 -0.76
CA THR A 202 -23.02 -2.50 -1.02
C THR A 202 -21.98 -3.05 -0.05
N ASN A 203 -21.45 -2.23 0.87
CA ASN A 203 -20.36 -2.60 1.81
C ASN A 203 -20.77 -3.51 2.99
N TYR A 204 -21.81 -4.33 2.85
CA TYR A 204 -22.32 -5.25 3.89
C TYR A 204 -21.21 -6.08 4.55
N ARG A 205 -20.26 -6.58 3.75
CA ARG A 205 -19.12 -7.37 4.23
C ARG A 205 -18.17 -6.54 5.09
N ASN A 206 -17.89 -5.29 4.72
CA ASN A 206 -17.06 -4.40 5.53
C ASN A 206 -17.75 -4.04 6.85
N ARG A 207 -19.07 -3.85 6.84
CA ARG A 207 -19.87 -3.64 8.06
C ARG A 207 -19.83 -4.86 8.98
N ALA A 208 -19.90 -6.08 8.43
CA ALA A 208 -19.73 -7.31 9.20
C ALA A 208 -18.33 -7.42 9.78
N LEU A 209 -17.29 -7.17 8.97
CA LEU A 209 -15.90 -7.14 9.42
C LEU A 209 -15.67 -6.11 10.53
N GLY A 210 -16.24 -4.91 10.43
CA GLY A 210 -16.14 -3.90 11.48
C GLY A 210 -16.69 -4.40 12.82
N ASN A 211 -17.86 -5.04 12.82
CA ASN A 211 -18.43 -5.62 14.04
C ASN A 211 -17.60 -6.78 14.59
N LEU A 212 -17.05 -7.62 13.70
CA LEU A 212 -16.15 -8.70 14.08
C LEU A 212 -14.85 -8.16 14.70
N MET A 213 -14.25 -7.13 14.10
CA MET A 213 -13.06 -6.50 14.67
C MET A 213 -13.33 -5.86 16.03
N ARG A 214 -14.55 -5.33 16.23
CA ARG A 214 -14.99 -4.80 17.53
C ARG A 214 -15.13 -5.89 18.59
N SER A 215 -15.66 -7.07 18.26
CA SER A 215 -15.74 -8.17 19.23
C SER A 215 -14.36 -8.64 19.70
N PHE A 216 -13.31 -8.45 18.90
CA PHE A 216 -11.93 -8.73 19.27
C PHE A 216 -11.18 -7.55 19.91
N GLY A 217 -11.85 -6.41 20.15
CA GLY A 217 -11.21 -5.24 20.77
C GLY A 217 -10.15 -4.55 19.90
N ALA A 218 -10.17 -4.79 18.59
CA ALA A 218 -9.18 -4.24 17.66
C ALA A 218 -9.49 -2.81 17.19
N LEU A 219 -10.75 -2.36 17.34
CA LEU A 219 -11.20 -1.03 16.94
C LEU A 219 -11.21 -0.05 18.11
N THR A 220 -10.87 1.20 17.83
CA THR A 220 -11.24 2.33 18.70
C THR A 220 -12.53 2.99 18.21
N GLY A 221 -13.43 3.31 19.13
CA GLY A 221 -14.75 3.89 18.79
C GLY A 221 -15.74 2.92 18.13
N SER A 222 -16.65 3.48 17.33
CA SER A 222 -17.75 2.78 16.68
C SER A 222 -17.28 1.98 15.44
N PRO A 223 -17.75 0.74 15.25
CA PRO A 223 -17.49 -0.02 14.03
C PRO A 223 -18.01 0.66 12.76
N LEU A 224 -19.15 1.37 12.86
CA LEU A 224 -19.74 2.07 11.72
C LEU A 224 -18.88 3.25 11.30
N ASP A 225 -18.36 4.01 12.26
CA ASP A 225 -17.48 5.16 11.99
C ASP A 225 -16.17 4.70 11.35
N ALA A 226 -15.60 3.59 11.82
CA ALA A 226 -14.39 3.00 11.23
C ALA A 226 -14.60 2.58 9.77
N VAL A 227 -15.73 1.92 9.49
CA VAL A 227 -16.11 1.52 8.11
C VAL A 227 -16.38 2.73 7.24
N GLU A 228 -17.01 3.76 7.79
CA GLU A 228 -17.31 5.02 7.09
C GLU A 228 -16.03 5.77 6.69
N ILE A 229 -15.08 5.96 7.62
CA ILE A 229 -13.78 6.59 7.33
C ILE A 229 -13.00 5.77 6.29
N TYR A 230 -12.99 4.44 6.43
CA TYR A 230 -12.38 3.55 5.45
C TYR A 230 -13.00 3.68 4.06
N THR A 231 -14.34 3.70 3.98
CA THR A 231 -15.06 3.82 2.71
C THR A 231 -14.76 5.17 2.04
N ARG A 232 -14.79 6.27 2.79
CA ARG A 232 -14.39 7.59 2.27
C ARG A 232 -12.96 7.60 1.74
N ALA A 233 -12.01 6.96 2.43
CA ALA A 233 -10.63 6.88 1.97
C ALA A 233 -10.49 6.10 0.64
N CYS A 234 -11.25 5.02 0.45
CA CYS A 234 -11.30 4.28 -0.82
C CYS A 234 -11.90 5.10 -1.97
N SER A 235 -12.81 6.03 -1.67
CA SER A 235 -13.51 6.86 -2.67
C SER A 235 -12.80 8.17 -3.01
N LEU A 236 -11.56 8.41 -2.57
CA LEU A 236 -10.78 9.58 -2.99
C LEU A 236 -10.30 9.47 -4.44
N GLU A 237 -10.31 10.58 -5.17
CA GLU A 237 -9.87 10.65 -6.56
C GLU A 237 -8.38 10.94 -6.70
N VAL A 238 -7.71 10.07 -7.43
CA VAL A 238 -6.28 10.14 -7.76
C VAL A 238 -6.07 9.89 -9.24
N THR A 239 -4.86 10.17 -9.71
CA THR A 239 -4.34 9.83 -11.02
C THR A 239 -3.16 8.87 -10.88
N ALA A 240 -2.66 8.31 -11.99
CA ALA A 240 -1.42 7.53 -11.93
C ALA A 240 -0.27 8.43 -11.45
N ALA A 241 -0.18 9.67 -11.94
CA ALA A 241 0.82 10.64 -11.50
C ALA A 241 0.78 10.89 -9.97
N ASP A 242 -0.41 11.01 -9.38
CA ASP A 242 -0.55 11.15 -7.92
C ASP A 242 -0.04 9.89 -7.21
N LEU A 243 -0.42 8.70 -7.66
CA LEU A 243 0.07 7.46 -7.05
C LEU A 243 1.59 7.31 -7.14
N ALA A 244 2.21 7.77 -8.23
CA ALA A 244 3.67 7.80 -8.35
C ALA A 244 4.28 8.76 -7.31
N ALA A 245 3.67 9.94 -7.11
CA ALA A 245 4.11 10.88 -6.07
C ALA A 245 3.97 10.30 -4.66
N MET A 246 2.81 9.72 -4.34
CA MET A 246 2.55 9.07 -3.05
C MET A 246 3.56 7.94 -2.79
N GLY A 247 3.84 7.11 -3.79
CA GLY A 247 4.85 6.06 -3.70
C GLY A 247 6.26 6.61 -3.53
N ALA A 248 6.62 7.68 -4.25
CA ALA A 248 7.93 8.31 -4.15
C ALA A 248 8.18 8.94 -2.77
N VAL A 249 7.14 9.40 -2.07
CA VAL A 249 7.26 9.81 -0.67
C VAL A 249 7.75 8.66 0.21
N LEU A 250 7.23 7.44 0.01
CA LEU A 250 7.70 6.26 0.74
C LEU A 250 9.12 5.87 0.32
N ALA A 251 9.45 6.00 -0.97
CA ALA A 251 10.79 5.75 -1.49
C ALA A 251 11.84 6.70 -0.89
N ASP A 252 11.47 7.97 -0.68
CA ASP A 252 12.33 9.05 -0.19
C ASP A 252 12.26 9.23 1.34
N GLY A 253 12.11 8.12 2.08
CA GLY A 253 12.14 8.14 3.54
C GLY A 253 11.05 9.00 4.19
N GLY A 254 9.89 9.12 3.55
CA GLY A 254 8.73 9.85 4.02
C GLY A 254 8.69 11.33 3.65
N VAL A 255 9.59 11.81 2.77
CA VAL A 255 9.61 13.18 2.26
C VAL A 255 9.01 13.23 0.87
N HIS A 256 8.12 14.18 0.61
CA HIS A 256 7.57 14.36 -0.73
C HIS A 256 8.64 15.01 -1.64
N PRO A 257 9.04 14.37 -2.76
CA PRO A 257 10.24 14.77 -3.48
C PRO A 257 10.10 16.10 -4.25
N VAL A 258 8.87 16.51 -4.58
CA VAL A 258 8.59 17.83 -5.20
C VAL A 258 8.38 18.94 -4.17
N THR A 259 7.56 18.72 -3.14
CA THR A 259 7.21 19.78 -2.17
C THR A 259 8.21 19.92 -1.03
N GLY A 260 9.11 18.95 -0.83
CA GLY A 260 10.05 18.90 0.28
C GLY A 260 9.40 18.63 1.64
N GLN A 261 8.08 18.39 1.68
CA GLN A 261 7.36 18.19 2.92
C GLN A 261 7.60 16.77 3.48
N ARG A 262 8.03 16.68 4.76
CA ARG A 262 8.01 15.41 5.49
C ARG A 262 6.58 15.02 5.83
N VAL A 263 6.09 13.94 5.23
CA VAL A 263 4.75 13.39 5.46
C VAL A 263 4.78 12.41 6.63
N VAL A 264 5.78 11.53 6.66
CA VAL A 264 6.05 10.56 7.74
C VAL A 264 7.56 10.44 8.00
N SER A 265 7.95 9.77 9.08
CA SER A 265 9.35 9.45 9.38
C SER A 265 9.90 8.39 8.42
N ALA A 266 11.22 8.34 8.27
CA ALA A 266 11.89 7.32 7.46
C ALA A 266 11.64 5.90 8.00
N GLU A 267 11.48 5.77 9.32
CA GLU A 267 11.18 4.49 9.96
C GLU A 267 9.77 3.99 9.62
N VAL A 268 8.78 4.89 9.66
CA VAL A 268 7.39 4.59 9.25
C VAL A 268 7.33 4.27 7.76
N ALA A 269 8.01 5.05 6.90
CA ALA A 269 8.07 4.78 5.47
C ALA A 269 8.64 3.37 5.20
N ARG A 270 9.77 3.02 5.83
CA ARG A 270 10.35 1.68 5.74
C ARG A 270 9.40 0.58 6.21
N LEU A 271 8.70 0.80 7.32
CA LEU A 271 7.73 -0.18 7.84
C LEU A 271 6.56 -0.38 6.87
N THR A 272 6.02 0.71 6.32
CA THR A 272 4.96 0.65 5.30
C THR A 272 5.41 -0.13 4.07
N LEU A 273 6.64 0.10 3.59
CA LEU A 273 7.22 -0.65 2.47
C LEU A 273 7.36 -2.15 2.80
N ALA A 274 7.77 -2.50 4.01
CA ALA A 274 7.85 -3.90 4.43
C ALA A 274 6.47 -4.58 4.44
N VAL A 275 5.43 -3.87 4.86
CA VAL A 275 4.06 -4.39 4.85
C VAL A 275 3.52 -4.52 3.42
N MET A 276 3.81 -3.55 2.53
CA MET A 276 3.49 -3.63 1.10
C MET A 276 4.17 -4.82 0.43
N LEU A 277 5.39 -5.16 0.84
CA LEU A 277 6.12 -6.31 0.32
C LEU A 277 5.43 -7.64 0.65
N VAL A 278 4.88 -7.75 1.86
CA VAL A 278 4.34 -9.02 2.38
C VAL A 278 2.85 -9.20 2.07
N ALA A 279 2.08 -8.12 1.94
CA ALA A 279 0.62 -8.17 1.85
C ALA A 279 0.01 -7.22 0.78
N GLY A 280 0.83 -6.72 -0.14
CA GLY A 280 0.46 -5.68 -1.09
C GLY A 280 -0.48 -6.11 -2.22
N MET A 281 -0.27 -7.31 -2.75
CA MET A 281 -0.84 -7.75 -4.02
C MET A 281 -1.83 -8.90 -3.82
N TYR A 282 -2.75 -8.72 -2.88
CA TYR A 282 -3.76 -9.71 -2.51
C TYR A 282 -3.12 -11.09 -2.26
N GLU A 283 -3.71 -12.15 -2.80
CA GLU A 283 -3.24 -13.53 -2.67
C GLU A 283 -1.97 -13.83 -3.47
N THR A 284 -1.54 -12.93 -4.37
CA THR A 284 -0.38 -13.10 -5.28
C THR A 284 0.86 -12.32 -4.84
N SER A 285 0.93 -11.87 -3.58
CA SER A 285 2.07 -11.09 -3.07
C SER A 285 3.41 -11.83 -3.16
N GLY A 286 3.42 -13.16 -3.03
CA GLY A 286 4.61 -13.99 -3.21
C GLY A 286 5.10 -14.02 -4.66
N ASP A 287 4.20 -14.32 -5.60
CA ASP A 287 4.51 -14.35 -7.04
C ASP A 287 4.94 -12.97 -7.53
N TRP A 288 4.27 -11.91 -7.06
CA TRP A 288 4.65 -10.53 -7.33
C TRP A 288 6.09 -10.21 -6.93
N LEU A 289 6.51 -10.65 -5.73
CA LEU A 289 7.87 -10.41 -5.27
C LEU A 289 8.91 -11.10 -6.17
N VAL A 290 8.60 -12.30 -6.67
CA VAL A 290 9.46 -13.03 -7.61
C VAL A 290 9.53 -12.35 -8.97
N ASP A 291 8.39 -11.89 -9.49
CA ASP A 291 8.32 -11.37 -10.85
C ASP A 291 8.78 -9.91 -10.97
N VAL A 292 8.43 -9.08 -9.98
CA VAL A 292 8.58 -7.62 -9.99
C VAL A 292 9.69 -7.13 -9.05
N GLY A 293 9.92 -7.81 -7.92
CA GLY A 293 11.00 -7.45 -7.00
C GLY A 293 10.79 -6.17 -6.19
N MET A 294 9.56 -5.66 -6.11
CA MET A 294 9.24 -4.39 -5.44
C MET A 294 7.98 -4.51 -4.55
N PRO A 295 7.89 -3.79 -3.41
CA PRO A 295 6.65 -3.62 -2.67
C PRO A 295 5.60 -2.97 -3.56
N GLY A 296 4.37 -3.49 -3.51
CA GLY A 296 3.28 -3.02 -4.37
C GLY A 296 1.98 -2.85 -3.60
N LYS A 297 1.02 -2.14 -4.20
CA LYS A 297 -0.39 -2.23 -3.83
C LYS A 297 -1.25 -2.02 -5.06
N SER A 298 -2.14 -2.97 -5.30
CA SER A 298 -3.21 -2.85 -6.30
C SER A 298 -4.54 -2.43 -5.66
N GLY A 299 -5.39 -1.77 -6.43
CA GLY A 299 -6.77 -1.46 -6.10
C GLY A 299 -7.73 -1.99 -7.16
N ILE A 300 -8.90 -2.45 -6.73
CA ILE A 300 -9.97 -2.95 -7.61
C ILE A 300 -10.56 -1.89 -8.56
N GLY A 301 -10.12 -0.63 -8.45
CA GLY A 301 -10.41 0.40 -9.44
C GLY A 301 -9.49 0.34 -10.67
N GLY A 302 -8.47 -0.52 -10.68
CA GLY A 302 -7.46 -0.60 -11.75
C GLY A 302 -6.20 0.23 -11.51
N GLY A 303 -6.15 0.98 -10.40
CA GLY A 303 -4.97 1.68 -9.94
C GLY A 303 -3.97 0.74 -9.28
N MET A 304 -2.68 0.96 -9.51
CA MET A 304 -1.60 0.21 -8.88
C MET A 304 -0.39 1.11 -8.64
N VAL A 305 0.33 0.87 -7.55
CA VAL A 305 1.59 1.52 -7.21
C VAL A 305 2.63 0.49 -6.78
N THR A 306 3.88 0.68 -7.16
CA THR A 306 5.03 -0.09 -6.69
C THR A 306 6.23 0.81 -6.44
N VAL A 307 7.05 0.50 -5.43
CA VAL A 307 7.99 1.47 -4.86
C VAL A 307 9.39 0.88 -4.73
N ALA A 308 10.39 1.53 -5.31
CA ALA A 308 11.79 1.16 -5.13
C ALA A 308 12.45 2.11 -4.11
N PRO A 309 12.74 1.65 -2.88
CA PRO A 309 13.32 2.49 -1.82
C PRO A 309 14.63 3.14 -2.29
N GLY A 310 14.75 4.45 -2.05
CA GLY A 310 15.90 5.25 -2.48
C GLY A 310 15.94 5.60 -3.98
N LYS A 311 14.98 5.13 -4.80
CA LYS A 311 14.95 5.39 -6.25
C LYS A 311 13.71 6.15 -6.69
N GLY A 312 12.52 5.65 -6.35
CA GLY A 312 11.26 6.25 -6.76
C GLY A 312 10.09 5.27 -6.71
N ALA A 313 9.02 5.59 -7.45
CA ALA A 313 7.86 4.72 -7.59
C ALA A 313 7.32 4.70 -9.01
N PHE A 314 6.78 3.55 -9.41
CA PHE A 314 5.98 3.36 -10.61
C PHE A 314 4.52 3.22 -10.21
N SER A 315 3.63 3.78 -11.02
CA SER A 315 2.20 3.62 -10.88
C SER A 315 1.52 3.53 -12.24
N THR A 316 0.30 3.01 -12.20
CA THR A 316 -0.51 2.78 -13.40
C THR A 316 -1.98 2.86 -13.08
N PHE A 317 -2.75 3.23 -14.10
CA PHE A 317 -4.19 3.08 -14.12
C PHE A 317 -4.60 2.29 -15.37
N SER A 318 -5.16 1.11 -15.16
CA SER A 318 -5.80 0.31 -16.21
C SER A 318 -6.93 -0.53 -15.58
N PRO A 319 -8.21 -0.23 -15.87
CA PRO A 319 -9.37 -0.78 -15.14
C PRO A 319 -9.57 -2.29 -15.22
N LEU A 320 -9.12 -2.95 -16.28
CA LEU A 320 -9.30 -4.40 -16.44
C LEU A 320 -8.42 -5.19 -15.47
N LEU A 321 -9.06 -6.03 -14.66
CA LEU A 321 -8.44 -6.80 -13.60
C LEU A 321 -8.33 -8.29 -13.96
N ASP A 322 -7.30 -8.93 -13.44
CA ASP A 322 -7.18 -10.38 -13.40
C ASP A 322 -8.11 -11.03 -12.36
N HIS A 323 -8.03 -12.35 -12.22
CA HIS A 323 -8.87 -13.10 -11.28
C HIS A 323 -8.51 -12.82 -9.79
N ALA A 324 -7.34 -12.27 -9.50
CA ALA A 324 -6.93 -11.86 -8.15
C ALA A 324 -7.34 -10.40 -7.84
N GLY A 325 -7.85 -9.65 -8.82
CA GLY A 325 -8.22 -8.24 -8.68
C GLY A 325 -7.07 -7.26 -8.92
N ASN A 326 -5.99 -7.70 -9.58
CA ASN A 326 -4.88 -6.84 -9.99
C ASN A 326 -5.06 -6.33 -11.42
N SER A 327 -4.64 -5.09 -11.70
CA SER A 327 -4.66 -4.56 -13.07
C SER A 327 -3.78 -5.41 -14.00
N VAL A 328 -4.35 -5.93 -15.09
CA VAL A 328 -3.64 -6.84 -16.01
C VAL A 328 -2.47 -6.12 -16.70
N ARG A 329 -2.76 -5.00 -17.38
CA ARG A 329 -1.72 -4.18 -18.03
C ARG A 329 -0.75 -3.62 -17.00
N GLY A 330 -1.25 -3.20 -15.84
CA GLY A 330 -0.42 -2.66 -14.77
C GLY A 330 0.61 -3.64 -14.24
N GLY A 331 0.21 -4.90 -14.03
CA GLY A 331 1.14 -5.97 -13.61
C GLY A 331 2.20 -6.27 -14.66
N ARG A 332 1.81 -6.39 -15.94
CA ARG A 332 2.76 -6.63 -17.05
C ARG A 332 3.82 -5.53 -17.16
N VAL A 333 3.39 -4.28 -17.08
CA VAL A 333 4.31 -3.13 -17.12
C VAL A 333 5.22 -3.12 -15.89
N ALA A 334 4.69 -3.37 -14.69
CA ALA A 334 5.50 -3.43 -13.47
C ALA A 334 6.60 -4.51 -13.56
N THR A 335 6.29 -5.69 -14.09
CA THR A 335 7.26 -6.77 -14.33
C THR A 335 8.35 -6.33 -15.32
N MET A 336 7.97 -5.68 -16.43
CA MET A 336 8.93 -5.18 -17.42
C MET A 336 9.84 -4.10 -16.82
N ILE A 337 9.25 -3.09 -16.19
CA ILE A 337 9.96 -1.93 -15.66
C ILE A 337 10.84 -2.29 -14.46
N GLY A 338 10.38 -3.17 -13.57
CA GLY A 338 11.17 -3.65 -12.42
C GLY A 338 12.52 -4.19 -12.85
N ARG A 339 12.54 -4.98 -13.94
CA ARG A 339 13.72 -5.64 -14.49
C ARG A 339 14.63 -4.72 -15.32
N THR A 340 14.10 -3.62 -15.88
CA THR A 340 14.85 -2.77 -16.82
C THR A 340 15.30 -1.44 -16.23
N LEU A 341 14.53 -0.82 -15.34
CA LEU A 341 14.89 0.44 -14.66
C LEU A 341 15.75 0.25 -13.42
N GLY A 342 16.14 -0.99 -13.12
CA GLY A 342 16.86 -1.33 -11.90
C GLY A 342 16.04 -1.02 -10.65
N LEU A 343 14.70 -1.11 -10.72
CA LEU A 343 13.83 -0.87 -9.57
C LEU A 343 13.65 -2.13 -8.71
N ASP A 344 13.90 -3.31 -9.29
CA ASP A 344 13.99 -4.58 -8.57
C ASP A 344 15.02 -4.51 -7.44
N MET A 345 14.55 -4.70 -6.20
CA MET A 345 15.35 -4.64 -4.98
C MET A 345 16.14 -5.93 -4.73
N LEU A 346 15.77 -7.04 -5.39
CA LEU A 346 16.37 -8.36 -5.23
C LEU A 346 17.41 -8.64 -6.32
N ALA A 347 17.43 -7.83 -7.39
CA ALA A 347 18.44 -7.91 -8.44
C ALA A 347 19.84 -7.54 -7.91
N SER A 348 20.84 -8.34 -8.30
CA SER A 348 22.26 -8.06 -8.05
C SER A 348 23.08 -8.29 -9.31
N ARG A 349 24.24 -7.61 -9.40
CA ARG A 349 25.22 -7.83 -10.46
C ARG A 349 26.51 -8.36 -9.83
N PRO A 350 27.28 -9.22 -10.53
CA PRO A 350 28.59 -9.62 -10.05
C PRO A 350 29.45 -8.37 -9.75
N TYR A 351 30.00 -8.32 -8.54
CA TYR A 351 30.94 -7.28 -8.18
C TYR A 351 32.22 -7.47 -9.01
N THR A 352 32.59 -6.45 -9.79
CA THR A 352 33.83 -6.45 -10.56
C THR A 352 34.85 -5.66 -9.77
N ARG A 353 35.84 -6.37 -9.19
CA ARG A 353 36.96 -5.72 -8.49
C ARG A 353 37.70 -4.83 -9.47
N SER A 354 37.83 -3.55 -9.12
CA SER A 354 38.76 -2.64 -9.78
C SER A 354 40.17 -2.82 -9.18
N GLU A 355 41.22 -2.42 -9.91
CA GLU A 355 42.59 -2.44 -9.37
C GLU A 355 42.75 -1.57 -8.11
N SER A 356 41.86 -0.59 -7.90
CA SER A 356 41.81 0.24 -6.68
C SER A 356 41.15 -0.43 -5.47
N ASP A 357 40.54 -1.60 -5.63
CA ASP A 357 39.96 -2.38 -4.51
C ASP A 357 40.97 -3.39 -3.93
N ALA A 358 42.24 -3.31 -4.35
CA ALA A 358 43.31 -4.24 -3.97
C ALA A 358 44.06 -3.84 -2.68
N ASP A 359 43.66 -2.75 -2.01
CA ASP A 359 44.26 -2.27 -0.76
C ASP A 359 43.57 -2.81 0.50
#